data_AF-I4EFH8-F1
#
_entry.id   AF-I4EFH8-F1
#
_cell.length_a   1.000
_cell.length_b   1.000
_cell.length_c   1.000
_cell.angle_alpha   90.00
_cell.angle_beta   90.00
_cell.angle_gamma   90.00
#
_symmetry.space_group_name_H-M   'P 1'
#
loop_
_entity.id
_entity.type
_entity.pdbx_description
1 polymer ?
#
loop_
_entity_poly.entity_id
_entity_poly.type
_entity_poly.pdbx_seq_one_letter_code
_entity_poly.pdbx_strand_id
1 'polypeptide(L)'
;MPINLALLAALVIAVLPFQPAQPAEAMTTNLRWGYYVTYSDTSLTSLRANVEHLDGVMPYFYNLNADGSIKDLTNSTALSIMRQAGVRIVPMITNVARWDDFHNAMASPDQRNAAAQRIADLVTSNNYDGIHIDFEAVNASDAPLLTDFMRRLADKLHPKNKLVTQAVIARTSDTPTTWGGAYDYAALAGINDYIAIMAYDYHPQGSATPGAIAPITWQQNVLKYAKTRIPAANILLGMPLYGYDWDLTDGPPATALRYEQAAALAARPGATTGYDKDQEQPWLRYTDDDGHPHEAWYENAESMRAKLNLMIDEGVGGFALWRLGQEDPAVWEEIARLNTPATRIAPFPSNADRIYFKETGHSLSFGFKTFWNQSGGLPVFGYPLTEEFSEQNPDNGKTYTVQYFERQRFEYHPEHRLTPYETELGRLGAADAEQRGLLNSRSFQPLPAGTGSNANCTFVQETGHRLCGGFRSYWQSHGLEFNDPGISYRESLALFGYPISEEFTDPETGLVTQYFERARFEYHPENAAPYDILLGRLGADTVRAKGWIR
;
A
#
# COMPACT_ATOMS: atom_id res chain seq x y z
N MET A 1 -4.32 48.16 -72.00
CA MET A 1 -4.00 46.87 -71.35
C MET A 1 -3.65 47.16 -69.91
N PRO A 2 -4.52 46.82 -68.93
CA PRO A 2 -4.27 47.14 -67.53
C PRO A 2 -3.33 46.11 -66.89
N ILE A 3 -2.50 46.62 -66.00
CA ILE A 3 -1.51 45.90 -65.19
C ILE A 3 -2.25 45.22 -64.04
N ASN A 4 -2.12 43.90 -63.92
CA ASN A 4 -2.66 43.12 -62.79
C ASN A 4 -1.54 42.92 -61.76
N LEU A 5 -1.77 43.45 -60.54
CA LEU A 5 -0.99 43.16 -59.34
C LEU A 5 -1.19 41.69 -58.94
N ALA A 6 -0.10 40.93 -58.80
CA ALA A 6 -0.10 39.62 -58.14
C ALA A 6 0.50 39.75 -56.73
N LEU A 7 -0.30 39.42 -55.72
CA LEU A 7 0.06 39.31 -54.31
C LEU A 7 1.20 38.30 -54.09
N LEU A 8 2.23 38.71 -53.35
CA LEU A 8 3.11 37.77 -52.63
C LEU A 8 2.41 37.35 -51.33
N ALA A 9 2.05 36.07 -51.20
CA ALA A 9 1.64 35.49 -49.93
C ALA A 9 2.89 35.07 -49.14
N ALA A 10 3.14 35.75 -48.02
CA ALA A 10 4.17 35.35 -47.05
C ALA A 10 3.66 34.16 -46.23
N LEU A 11 4.40 33.04 -46.29
CA LEU A 11 4.13 31.85 -45.50
C LEU A 11 4.65 32.10 -44.06
N VAL A 12 3.74 32.45 -43.14
CA VAL A 12 4.06 32.50 -41.70
C VAL A 12 4.02 31.07 -41.17
N ILE A 13 5.19 30.49 -40.89
CA ILE A 13 5.30 29.24 -40.13
C ILE A 13 4.97 29.58 -38.68
N ALA A 14 3.77 29.20 -38.23
CA ALA A 14 3.39 29.28 -36.83
C ALA A 14 4.21 28.27 -36.03
N VAL A 15 5.23 28.75 -35.32
CA VAL A 15 5.92 27.96 -34.29
C VAL A 15 4.95 27.86 -33.12
N LEU A 16 4.27 26.72 -33.00
CA LEU A 16 3.47 26.41 -31.82
C LEU A 16 4.43 26.30 -30.61
N PRO A 17 4.13 26.97 -29.49
CA PRO A 17 4.91 26.81 -28.28
C PRO A 17 4.87 25.34 -27.85
N PHE A 18 6.04 24.78 -27.57
CA PHE A 18 6.21 23.45 -27.02
C PHE A 18 5.49 23.42 -25.66
N GLN A 19 4.26 22.90 -25.62
CA GLN A 19 3.61 22.59 -24.36
C GLN A 19 4.38 21.39 -23.79
N PRO A 20 4.97 21.48 -22.58
CA PRO A 20 5.45 20.29 -21.92
C PRO A 20 4.26 19.33 -21.83
N ALA A 21 4.46 18.08 -22.27
CA ALA A 21 3.48 17.04 -22.06
C ALA A 21 3.03 17.13 -20.59
N GLN A 22 1.71 17.25 -20.36
CA GLN A 22 1.20 17.03 -19.02
C GLN A 22 1.81 15.70 -18.56
N PRO A 23 2.44 15.64 -17.37
CA PRO A 23 2.85 14.35 -16.85
C PRO A 23 1.62 13.47 -16.92
N ALA A 24 1.71 12.35 -17.63
CA ALA A 24 0.69 11.33 -17.58
C ALA A 24 0.36 11.16 -16.11
N GLU A 25 -0.89 11.40 -15.71
CA GLU A 25 -1.31 11.22 -14.31
C GLU A 25 -0.71 9.89 -13.89
N ALA A 26 0.20 9.93 -12.92
CA ALA A 26 0.84 8.72 -12.43
C ALA A 26 -0.31 7.80 -12.04
N MET A 27 -0.47 6.68 -12.76
CA MET A 27 -1.53 5.72 -12.45
C MET A 27 -1.41 5.44 -10.96
N THR A 28 -2.46 5.79 -10.22
CA THR A 28 -2.44 5.69 -8.76
C THR A 28 -2.31 4.22 -8.46
N THR A 29 -1.15 3.82 -7.95
CA THR A 29 -0.93 2.43 -7.51
C THR A 29 -1.53 2.28 -6.12
N ASN A 30 -2.03 1.09 -5.80
CA ASN A 30 -2.66 0.76 -4.52
C ASN A 30 -4.02 1.44 -4.28
N LEU A 31 -4.92 1.45 -5.27
CA LEU A 31 -6.31 1.92 -5.07
C LEU A 31 -7.02 1.15 -3.95
N ARG A 32 -7.66 1.87 -3.04
CA ARG A 32 -8.32 1.33 -1.84
C ARG A 32 -9.82 1.46 -1.98
N TRP A 33 -10.50 0.38 -2.39
CA TRP A 33 -11.95 0.39 -2.57
C TRP A 33 -12.65 -0.49 -1.55
N GLY A 34 -13.87 -0.12 -1.17
CA GLY A 34 -14.67 -0.88 -0.21
C GLY A 34 -16.13 -1.01 -0.62
N TYR A 35 -16.73 -2.17 -0.36
CA TYR A 35 -18.16 -2.38 -0.55
C TYR A 35 -18.94 -1.98 0.70
N TYR A 36 -19.88 -1.04 0.54
CA TYR A 36 -20.86 -0.69 1.56
C TYR A 36 -22.19 -1.38 1.26
N VAL A 37 -22.86 -1.92 2.27
CA VAL A 37 -24.20 -2.52 2.10
C VAL A 37 -25.26 -1.83 2.96
N THR A 38 -26.47 -1.74 2.41
CA THR A 38 -27.58 -1.00 3.01
C THR A 38 -28.35 -1.80 4.05
N TYR A 39 -28.18 -3.12 4.08
CA TYR A 39 -28.93 -4.05 4.93
C TYR A 39 -28.21 -4.41 6.25
N SER A 40 -27.10 -3.73 6.57
CA SER A 40 -26.30 -4.05 7.76
C SER A 40 -25.78 -2.77 8.44
N ASP A 41 -26.24 -2.54 9.67
CA ASP A 41 -25.84 -1.35 10.46
C ASP A 41 -24.34 -1.28 10.73
N THR A 42 -23.67 -2.43 10.87
CA THR A 42 -22.21 -2.47 11.03
C THR A 42 -21.48 -1.92 9.81
N SER A 43 -22.08 -2.02 8.61
CA SER A 43 -21.50 -1.44 7.39
C SER A 43 -21.53 0.09 7.43
N LEU A 44 -22.62 0.68 7.93
CA LEU A 44 -22.72 2.13 8.10
C LEU A 44 -21.76 2.63 9.19
N THR A 45 -21.63 1.88 10.28
CA THR A 45 -20.67 2.19 11.35
C THR A 45 -19.23 2.18 10.85
N SER A 46 -18.83 1.13 10.13
CA SER A 46 -17.48 1.03 9.55
C SER A 46 -17.24 2.11 8.49
N LEU A 47 -18.20 2.36 7.59
CA LEU A 47 -18.10 3.45 6.61
C LEU A 47 -17.86 4.80 7.29
N ARG A 48 -18.65 5.13 8.32
CA ARG A 48 -18.50 6.40 9.04
C ARG A 48 -17.13 6.55 9.68
N ALA A 49 -16.59 5.46 10.24
CA ALA A 49 -15.30 5.48 10.92
C ALA A 49 -14.11 5.53 9.97
N ASN A 50 -14.23 4.96 8.77
CA ASN A 50 -13.04 4.62 7.96
C ASN A 50 -13.06 5.11 6.51
N VAL A 51 -14.09 5.85 6.07
CA VAL A 51 -14.20 6.31 4.68
C VAL A 51 -13.00 7.13 4.21
N GLU A 52 -12.31 7.85 5.11
CA GLU A 52 -11.11 8.63 4.80
C GLU A 52 -9.90 7.78 4.40
N HIS A 53 -9.93 6.48 4.69
CA HIS A 53 -8.89 5.54 4.28
C HIS A 53 -9.12 4.95 2.88
N LEU A 54 -10.22 5.28 2.21
CA LEU A 54 -10.61 4.74 0.90
C LEU A 54 -10.49 5.78 -0.22
N ASP A 55 -10.14 5.31 -1.42
CA ASP A 55 -10.17 6.12 -2.65
C ASP A 55 -11.55 6.07 -3.34
N GLY A 56 -12.31 5.01 -3.09
CA GLY A 56 -13.63 4.78 -3.67
C GLY A 56 -14.50 3.83 -2.85
N VAL A 57 -15.81 4.03 -2.92
CA VAL A 57 -16.81 3.17 -2.28
C VAL A 57 -17.79 2.66 -3.34
N MET A 58 -18.08 1.36 -3.26
CA MET A 58 -19.06 0.66 -4.09
C MET A 58 -20.31 0.33 -3.26
N PRO A 59 -21.24 1.28 -3.08
CA PRO A 59 -22.42 1.04 -2.26
C PRO A 59 -23.46 0.18 -2.98
N TYR A 60 -23.98 -0.87 -2.32
CA TYR A 60 -25.12 -1.68 -2.77
C TYR A 60 -26.40 -0.84 -2.76
N PHE A 61 -26.63 -0.08 -3.83
CA PHE A 61 -27.76 0.84 -3.95
C PHE A 61 -28.78 0.40 -4.98
N TYR A 62 -28.45 -0.48 -5.92
CA TYR A 62 -29.34 -0.78 -7.03
C TYR A 62 -29.43 -2.26 -7.35
N ASN A 63 -30.64 -2.67 -7.75
CA ASN A 63 -30.87 -3.99 -8.35
C ASN A 63 -31.52 -3.81 -9.71
N LEU A 64 -31.03 -4.52 -10.72
CA LEU A 64 -31.65 -4.63 -12.03
C LEU A 64 -32.61 -5.82 -12.05
N ASN A 65 -33.90 -5.54 -12.18
CA ASN A 65 -34.94 -6.56 -12.31
C ASN A 65 -34.95 -7.21 -13.70
N ALA A 66 -35.63 -8.34 -13.86
CA ALA A 66 -35.72 -9.07 -15.13
C ALA A 66 -36.43 -8.27 -16.26
N ASP A 67 -37.36 -7.38 -15.92
CA ASP A 67 -37.98 -6.43 -16.85
C ASP A 67 -37.07 -5.21 -17.15
N GLY A 68 -35.87 -5.22 -16.58
CA GLY A 68 -34.83 -4.19 -16.62
C GLY A 68 -35.16 -2.92 -15.81
N SER A 69 -36.26 -2.87 -15.06
CA SER A 69 -36.48 -1.79 -14.10
C SER A 69 -35.39 -1.81 -13.01
N ILE A 70 -35.05 -0.64 -12.48
CA ILE A 70 -34.01 -0.50 -11.44
C ILE A 70 -34.71 -0.25 -10.11
N LYS A 71 -34.50 -1.16 -9.15
CA LYS A 71 -34.91 -0.97 -7.76
C LYS A 71 -33.85 -0.13 -7.05
N ASP A 72 -34.28 0.97 -6.43
CA ASP A 72 -33.44 1.86 -5.65
C ASP A 72 -33.47 1.46 -4.16
N LEU A 73 -32.28 1.25 -3.59
CA LEU A 73 -32.00 0.89 -2.21
C LEU A 73 -31.11 1.94 -1.53
N THR A 74 -30.93 3.11 -2.15
CA THR A 74 -30.00 4.16 -1.70
C THR A 74 -30.23 4.52 -0.23
N ASN A 75 -29.15 4.49 0.55
CA ASN A 75 -29.13 5.01 1.92
C ASN A 75 -28.60 6.45 1.90
N SER A 76 -29.48 7.42 2.16
CA SER A 76 -29.15 8.85 2.09
C SER A 76 -28.10 9.27 3.12
N THR A 77 -28.07 8.65 4.30
CA THR A 77 -27.05 8.90 5.32
C THR A 77 -25.68 8.45 4.85
N ALA A 78 -25.56 7.23 4.33
CA ALA A 78 -24.31 6.72 3.77
C ALA A 78 -23.83 7.57 2.59
N LEU A 79 -24.75 7.94 1.69
CA LEU A 79 -24.44 8.83 0.57
C LEU A 79 -23.90 10.18 1.04
N SER A 80 -24.51 10.78 2.08
CA SER A 80 -24.02 12.04 2.64
C SER A 80 -22.61 11.92 3.23
N ILE A 81 -22.32 10.84 3.97
CA ILE A 81 -20.98 10.56 4.52
C ILE A 81 -19.95 10.48 3.39
N MET A 82 -20.21 9.69 2.34
CA MET A 82 -19.30 9.54 1.21
C MET A 82 -19.07 10.87 0.48
N ARG A 83 -20.13 11.67 0.26
CA ARG A 83 -20.02 12.99 -0.39
C ARG A 83 -19.21 13.98 0.44
N GLN A 84 -19.38 13.97 1.77
CA GLN A 84 -18.61 14.82 2.68
C GLN A 84 -17.14 14.42 2.73
N ALA A 85 -16.84 13.12 2.68
CA ALA A 85 -15.46 12.61 2.63
C ALA A 85 -14.75 12.87 1.30
N GLY A 86 -15.50 13.15 0.22
CA GLY A 86 -14.93 13.40 -1.10
C GLY A 86 -14.38 12.15 -1.81
N VAL A 87 -14.72 10.95 -1.31
CA VAL A 87 -14.35 9.69 -1.96
C VAL A 87 -15.13 9.49 -3.26
N ARG A 88 -14.57 8.71 -4.19
CA ARG A 88 -15.31 8.32 -5.41
C ARG A 88 -16.50 7.44 -5.03
N ILE A 89 -17.67 7.77 -5.57
CA ILE A 89 -18.91 7.01 -5.35
C ILE A 89 -19.28 6.32 -6.64
N VAL A 90 -19.12 5.00 -6.65
CA VAL A 90 -19.35 4.14 -7.83
C VAL A 90 -20.38 3.07 -7.42
N PRO A 91 -21.69 3.40 -7.39
CA PRO A 91 -22.70 2.50 -6.87
C PRO A 91 -22.70 1.14 -7.55
N MET A 92 -22.86 0.11 -6.74
CA MET A 92 -23.03 -1.25 -7.20
C MET A 92 -24.46 -1.50 -7.62
N ILE A 93 -24.61 -2.11 -8.80
CA ILE A 93 -25.88 -2.65 -9.29
C ILE A 93 -25.77 -4.16 -9.50
N THR A 94 -26.68 -4.89 -8.86
CA THR A 94 -26.76 -6.35 -8.96
C THR A 94 -27.86 -6.81 -9.91
N ASN A 95 -27.75 -8.00 -10.48
CA ASN A 95 -28.83 -8.61 -11.25
C ASN A 95 -29.74 -9.45 -10.35
N VAL A 96 -31.06 -9.20 -10.46
CA VAL A 96 -32.06 -10.10 -9.85
C VAL A 96 -32.25 -11.35 -10.70
N ALA A 97 -32.27 -11.18 -12.03
CA ALA A 97 -32.41 -12.27 -12.98
C ALA A 97 -31.13 -13.12 -13.00
N ARG A 98 -31.24 -14.42 -12.72
CA ARG A 98 -30.11 -15.36 -12.65
C ARG A 98 -30.28 -16.46 -13.69
N TRP A 99 -29.17 -16.99 -14.21
CA TRP A 99 -29.10 -18.06 -15.19
C TRP A 99 -29.96 -17.77 -16.42
N ASP A 100 -30.92 -18.63 -16.75
CA ASP A 100 -31.79 -18.46 -17.91
C ASP A 100 -32.67 -17.20 -17.83
N ASP A 101 -32.97 -16.71 -16.62
CA ASP A 101 -33.66 -15.42 -16.48
C ASP A 101 -32.75 -14.26 -16.89
N PHE A 102 -31.45 -14.35 -16.60
CA PHE A 102 -30.48 -13.36 -17.11
C PHE A 102 -30.44 -13.39 -18.64
N HIS A 103 -30.38 -14.59 -19.22
CA HIS A 103 -30.44 -14.77 -20.68
C HIS A 103 -31.66 -14.03 -21.24
N ASN A 104 -32.85 -14.31 -20.70
CA ASN A 104 -34.11 -13.73 -21.18
C ASN A 104 -34.15 -12.20 -21.02
N ALA A 105 -33.60 -11.67 -19.92
CA ALA A 105 -33.52 -10.24 -19.67
C ALA A 105 -32.55 -9.51 -20.62
N MET A 106 -31.55 -10.22 -21.16
CA MET A 106 -30.46 -9.65 -21.95
C MET A 106 -30.37 -10.21 -23.37
N ALA A 107 -31.36 -10.97 -23.85
CA ALA A 107 -31.29 -11.71 -25.11
C ALA A 107 -31.18 -10.79 -26.33
N SER A 108 -31.97 -9.72 -26.40
CA SER A 108 -32.00 -8.81 -27.54
C SER A 108 -31.04 -7.61 -27.38
N PRO A 109 -30.45 -7.10 -28.48
CA PRO A 109 -29.66 -5.87 -28.45
C PRO A 109 -30.41 -4.66 -27.87
N ASP A 110 -31.72 -4.58 -28.11
CA ASP A 110 -32.57 -3.50 -27.62
C ASP A 110 -32.75 -3.56 -26.10
N GLN A 111 -32.94 -4.77 -25.53
CA GLN A 111 -32.99 -4.97 -24.09
C GLN A 111 -31.69 -4.51 -23.41
N ARG A 112 -30.53 -4.94 -23.95
CA ARG A 112 -29.22 -4.54 -23.42
C ARG A 112 -28.99 -3.04 -23.54
N ASN A 113 -29.33 -2.43 -24.68
CA ASN A 113 -29.20 -0.99 -24.88
C ASN A 113 -30.12 -0.19 -23.94
N ALA A 114 -31.36 -0.64 -23.72
CA ALA A 114 -32.31 0.01 -22.83
C ALA A 114 -31.87 -0.11 -21.35
N ALA A 115 -31.36 -1.27 -20.93
CA ALA A 115 -30.78 -1.44 -19.59
C ALA A 115 -29.56 -0.53 -19.41
N ALA A 116 -28.61 -0.54 -20.35
CA ALA A 116 -27.43 0.32 -20.31
C ALA A 116 -27.78 1.82 -20.29
N GLN A 117 -28.80 2.23 -21.05
CA GLN A 117 -29.28 3.62 -21.04
C GLN A 117 -29.84 4.03 -19.68
N ARG A 118 -30.70 3.20 -19.08
CA ARG A 118 -31.29 3.48 -17.75
C ARG A 118 -30.22 3.62 -16.67
N ILE A 119 -29.20 2.75 -16.69
CA ILE A 119 -28.08 2.83 -15.75
C ILE A 119 -27.25 4.09 -16.02
N ALA A 120 -26.97 4.43 -17.28
CA ALA A 120 -26.22 5.64 -17.61
C ALA A 120 -26.95 6.91 -17.16
N ASP A 121 -28.27 6.96 -17.35
CA ASP A 121 -29.11 8.07 -16.89
C ASP A 121 -29.05 8.17 -15.36
N LEU A 122 -29.23 7.05 -14.65
CA LEU A 122 -29.11 6.97 -13.19
C LEU A 122 -27.77 7.52 -12.67
N VAL A 123 -26.65 7.15 -13.28
CA VAL A 123 -25.31 7.65 -12.90
C VAL A 123 -25.24 9.16 -13.06
N THR A 124 -25.73 9.68 -14.20
CA THR A 124 -25.65 11.11 -14.49
C THR A 124 -26.61 11.95 -13.65
N SER A 125 -27.85 11.50 -13.43
CA SER A 125 -28.85 12.22 -12.65
C SER A 125 -28.48 12.34 -11.17
N ASN A 126 -27.76 11.36 -10.63
CA ASN A 126 -27.29 11.37 -9.24
C ASN A 126 -25.86 11.90 -9.08
N ASN A 127 -25.23 12.32 -10.18
CA ASN A 127 -23.84 12.77 -10.24
C ASN A 127 -22.85 11.78 -9.57
N TYR A 128 -23.05 10.47 -9.75
CA TYR A 128 -22.07 9.47 -9.30
C TYR A 128 -20.81 9.52 -10.17
N ASP A 129 -19.69 9.02 -9.64
CA ASP A 129 -18.42 8.99 -10.37
C ASP A 129 -18.38 7.87 -11.40
N GLY A 130 -19.27 6.88 -11.27
CA GLY A 130 -19.43 5.78 -12.21
C GLY A 130 -20.49 4.78 -11.75
N ILE A 131 -20.41 3.57 -12.30
CA ILE A 131 -21.21 2.41 -11.86
C ILE A 131 -20.32 1.17 -11.72
N HIS A 132 -20.62 0.35 -10.73
CA HIS A 132 -20.02 -0.95 -10.52
C HIS A 132 -21.04 -2.04 -10.85
N ILE A 133 -20.76 -2.85 -11.88
CA ILE A 133 -21.64 -3.94 -12.30
C ILE A 133 -21.26 -5.20 -11.53
N ASP A 134 -22.20 -5.73 -10.77
CA ASP A 134 -22.05 -6.98 -10.02
C ASP A 134 -23.12 -7.97 -10.50
N PHE A 135 -22.94 -8.44 -11.73
CA PHE A 135 -23.85 -9.40 -12.35
C PHE A 135 -23.31 -10.81 -12.15
N GLU A 136 -23.98 -11.60 -11.33
CA GLU A 136 -23.60 -12.94 -10.91
C GLU A 136 -24.57 -14.01 -11.41
N ALA A 137 -24.19 -15.29 -11.30
CA ALA A 137 -24.98 -16.43 -11.76
C ALA A 137 -25.42 -16.27 -13.23
N VAL A 138 -24.47 -15.91 -14.11
CA VAL A 138 -24.69 -15.77 -15.55
C VAL A 138 -24.20 -17.05 -16.24
N ASN A 139 -25.00 -17.61 -17.16
CA ASN A 139 -24.60 -18.80 -17.91
C ASN A 139 -23.32 -18.53 -18.72
N ALA A 140 -22.42 -19.51 -18.81
CA ALA A 140 -21.21 -19.38 -19.62
C ALA A 140 -21.53 -19.08 -21.10
N SER A 141 -22.64 -19.59 -21.63
CA SER A 141 -23.12 -19.29 -22.99
C SER A 141 -23.52 -17.84 -23.19
N ASP A 142 -23.81 -17.10 -22.12
CA ASP A 142 -24.24 -15.70 -22.16
C ASP A 142 -23.08 -14.71 -22.02
N ALA A 143 -21.83 -15.20 -22.00
CA ALA A 143 -20.64 -14.34 -21.99
C ALA A 143 -20.69 -13.24 -23.08
N PRO A 144 -21.05 -13.52 -24.35
CA PRO A 144 -21.16 -12.47 -25.37
C PRO A 144 -22.25 -11.43 -25.06
N LEU A 145 -23.34 -11.82 -24.38
CA LEU A 145 -24.42 -10.92 -24.00
C LEU A 145 -23.97 -9.97 -22.90
N LEU A 146 -23.29 -10.50 -21.87
CA LEU A 146 -22.71 -9.70 -20.80
C LEU A 146 -21.67 -8.72 -21.34
N THR A 147 -20.74 -9.17 -22.20
CA THR A 147 -19.73 -8.29 -22.81
C THR A 147 -20.35 -7.21 -23.69
N ASP A 148 -21.38 -7.52 -24.51
CA ASP A 148 -22.07 -6.51 -25.33
C ASP A 148 -22.82 -5.50 -24.45
N PHE A 149 -23.44 -5.93 -23.35
CA PHE A 149 -24.04 -5.02 -22.37
C PHE A 149 -23.01 -4.08 -21.75
N MET A 150 -21.87 -4.60 -21.28
CA MET A 150 -20.80 -3.79 -20.70
C MET A 150 -20.25 -2.77 -21.71
N ARG A 151 -20.07 -3.16 -22.96
CA ARG A 151 -19.62 -2.24 -24.03
C ARG A 151 -20.60 -1.09 -24.25
N ARG A 152 -21.90 -1.39 -24.34
CA ARG A 152 -22.95 -0.37 -24.49
C ARG A 152 -23.01 0.59 -23.31
N LEU A 153 -22.74 0.09 -22.11
CA LEU A 153 -22.68 0.90 -20.91
C LEU A 153 -21.47 1.86 -20.94
N ALA A 154 -20.29 1.35 -21.29
CA ALA A 154 -19.08 2.13 -21.49
C ALA A 154 -19.23 3.22 -22.56
N ASP A 155 -19.79 2.89 -23.73
CA ASP A 155 -20.06 3.84 -24.81
C ASP A 155 -20.93 5.03 -24.36
N LYS A 156 -21.77 4.84 -23.34
CA LYS A 156 -22.65 5.89 -22.78
C LYS A 156 -22.01 6.69 -21.64
N LEU A 157 -21.07 6.10 -20.90
CA LEU A 157 -20.52 6.66 -19.66
C LEU A 157 -19.12 7.27 -19.84
N HIS A 158 -18.23 6.63 -20.62
CA HIS A 158 -16.87 7.14 -20.83
C HIS A 158 -16.83 8.55 -21.46
N PRO A 159 -17.66 8.89 -22.47
CA PRO A 159 -17.68 10.27 -23.02
C PRO A 159 -18.12 11.34 -21.99
N LYS A 160 -18.69 10.91 -20.86
CA LYS A 160 -19.12 11.78 -19.75
C LYS A 160 -18.13 11.75 -18.57
N ASN A 161 -16.94 11.18 -18.76
CA ASN A 161 -15.91 10.97 -17.75
C ASN A 161 -16.45 10.21 -16.52
N LYS A 162 -17.28 9.18 -16.76
CA LYS A 162 -17.84 8.32 -15.70
C LYS A 162 -17.22 6.93 -15.78
N LEU A 163 -16.84 6.40 -14.63
CA LEU A 163 -16.22 5.08 -14.51
C LEU A 163 -17.22 3.96 -14.80
N VAL A 164 -16.73 2.90 -15.44
CA VAL A 164 -17.40 1.61 -15.60
C VAL A 164 -16.49 0.55 -15.02
N THR A 165 -16.95 -0.05 -13.94
CA THR A 165 -16.21 -1.08 -13.21
C THR A 165 -17.07 -2.32 -13.04
N GLN A 166 -16.45 -3.47 -12.79
CA GLN A 166 -17.18 -4.73 -12.71
C GLN A 166 -16.57 -5.70 -11.69
N ALA A 167 -17.43 -6.36 -10.92
CA ALA A 167 -17.06 -7.54 -10.15
C ALA A 167 -17.07 -8.77 -11.07
N VAL A 168 -16.03 -9.59 -10.98
CA VAL A 168 -15.92 -10.84 -11.74
C VAL A 168 -15.51 -11.98 -10.83
N ILE A 169 -16.01 -13.18 -11.12
CA ILE A 169 -15.63 -14.40 -10.41
C ILE A 169 -14.15 -14.69 -10.66
N ALA A 170 -13.42 -15.06 -9.60
CA ALA A 170 -12.01 -15.45 -9.68
C ALA A 170 -11.81 -16.69 -10.55
N ARG A 171 -10.77 -16.64 -11.40
CA ARG A 171 -10.41 -17.71 -12.33
C ARG A 171 -8.90 -17.95 -12.29
N THR A 172 -8.49 -19.18 -12.55
CA THR A 172 -7.07 -19.57 -12.67
C THR A 172 -6.71 -20.08 -14.07
N SER A 173 -7.69 -20.17 -14.97
CA SER A 173 -7.49 -20.58 -16.37
C SER A 173 -8.67 -20.16 -17.26
N ASP A 174 -8.50 -20.33 -18.58
CA ASP A 174 -9.56 -20.11 -19.56
C ASP A 174 -10.67 -21.19 -19.52
N THR A 175 -10.46 -22.30 -18.82
CA THR A 175 -11.48 -23.34 -18.66
C THR A 175 -12.72 -22.74 -18.00
N PRO A 176 -13.89 -22.73 -18.68
CA PRO A 176 -15.10 -22.18 -18.12
C PRO A 176 -15.54 -22.97 -16.88
N THR A 177 -15.94 -22.27 -15.83
CA THR A 177 -16.62 -22.84 -14.68
C THR A 177 -18.09 -22.39 -14.67
N THR A 178 -18.94 -23.05 -13.90
CA THR A 178 -20.36 -22.69 -13.78
C THR A 178 -20.56 -21.23 -13.41
N TRP A 179 -19.74 -20.71 -12.48
CA TRP A 179 -19.83 -19.33 -12.01
C TRP A 179 -18.94 -18.38 -12.81
N GLY A 180 -17.75 -18.81 -13.24
CA GLY A 180 -16.77 -17.95 -13.89
C GLY A 180 -16.84 -17.90 -15.41
N GLY A 181 -17.58 -18.80 -16.05
CA GLY A 181 -17.59 -18.98 -17.50
C GLY A 181 -18.16 -17.79 -18.29
N ALA A 182 -18.96 -16.93 -17.66
CA ALA A 182 -19.55 -15.76 -18.29
C ALA A 182 -18.59 -14.57 -18.46
N TYR A 183 -17.46 -14.54 -17.72
CA TYR A 183 -16.56 -13.40 -17.69
C TYR A 183 -15.36 -13.60 -18.62
N ASP A 184 -15.45 -13.08 -19.85
CA ASP A 184 -14.29 -12.98 -20.75
C ASP A 184 -13.35 -11.87 -20.26
N TYR A 185 -12.33 -12.24 -19.49
CA TYR A 185 -11.40 -11.28 -18.88
C TYR A 185 -10.74 -10.36 -19.91
N ALA A 186 -10.35 -10.88 -21.08
CA ALA A 186 -9.66 -10.08 -22.09
C ALA A 186 -10.61 -9.08 -22.76
N ALA A 187 -11.82 -9.51 -23.11
CA ALA A 187 -12.82 -8.62 -23.70
C ALA A 187 -13.30 -7.55 -22.69
N LEU A 188 -13.49 -7.94 -21.43
CA LEU A 188 -13.93 -7.03 -20.36
C LEU A 188 -12.84 -6.05 -19.94
N ALA A 189 -11.56 -6.42 -20.02
CA ALA A 189 -10.43 -5.52 -19.72
C ALA A 189 -10.35 -4.32 -20.67
N GLY A 190 -10.76 -4.50 -21.93
CA GLY A 190 -10.83 -3.39 -22.90
C GLY A 190 -12.06 -2.48 -22.73
N ILE A 191 -12.93 -2.78 -21.77
CA ILE A 191 -14.20 -2.07 -21.53
C ILE A 191 -14.21 -1.41 -20.15
N ASN A 192 -13.77 -2.11 -19.11
CA ASN A 192 -13.82 -1.63 -17.74
C ASN A 192 -12.58 -0.78 -17.40
N ASP A 193 -12.78 0.30 -16.65
CA ASP A 193 -11.69 1.03 -16.01
C ASP A 193 -10.99 0.15 -14.96
N TYR A 194 -11.79 -0.54 -14.14
CA TYR A 194 -11.32 -1.47 -13.11
C TYR A 194 -12.17 -2.73 -13.05
N ILE A 195 -11.51 -3.86 -12.83
CA ILE A 195 -12.12 -5.17 -12.59
C ILE A 195 -11.79 -5.62 -11.18
N ALA A 196 -12.82 -5.71 -10.33
CA ALA A 196 -12.71 -6.29 -8.99
C ALA A 196 -12.86 -7.81 -9.09
N ILE A 197 -11.76 -8.53 -8.92
CA ILE A 197 -11.78 -10.00 -8.96
C ILE A 197 -12.18 -10.50 -7.58
N MET A 198 -13.32 -11.19 -7.49
CA MET A 198 -13.83 -11.79 -6.26
C MET A 198 -12.99 -13.02 -5.86
N ALA A 199 -11.75 -12.78 -5.43
CA ALA A 199 -10.77 -13.79 -5.05
C ALA A 199 -10.95 -14.23 -3.58
N TYR A 200 -12.17 -14.63 -3.26
CA TYR A 200 -12.63 -15.19 -1.99
C TYR A 200 -13.71 -16.26 -2.26
N ASP A 201 -14.26 -16.86 -1.20
CA ASP A 201 -15.16 -18.02 -1.28
C ASP A 201 -14.52 -19.24 -1.94
N TYR A 202 -13.22 -19.46 -1.70
CA TYR A 202 -12.56 -20.71 -2.08
C TYR A 202 -13.16 -21.91 -1.33
N HIS A 203 -13.47 -21.73 -0.04
CA HIS A 203 -14.40 -22.57 0.72
C HIS A 203 -15.64 -21.74 1.07
N PRO A 204 -16.68 -21.74 0.22
CA PRO A 204 -17.89 -20.98 0.47
C PRO A 204 -18.72 -21.59 1.61
N GLN A 205 -19.77 -20.89 2.04
CA GLN A 205 -20.71 -21.36 3.07
C GLN A 205 -21.24 -22.79 2.84
N GLY A 206 -21.48 -23.16 1.58
CA GLY A 206 -21.96 -24.49 1.20
C GLY A 206 -20.88 -25.56 1.05
N SER A 207 -19.61 -25.24 1.36
CA SER A 207 -18.51 -26.20 1.29
C SER A 207 -18.75 -27.37 2.24
N ALA A 208 -18.59 -28.60 1.73
CA ALA A 208 -18.70 -29.82 2.53
C ALA A 208 -17.59 -29.96 3.57
N THR A 209 -16.46 -29.27 3.37
CA THR A 209 -15.35 -29.24 4.32
C THR A 209 -15.00 -27.81 4.72
N PRO A 210 -14.67 -27.55 6.00
CA PRO A 210 -14.15 -26.26 6.41
C PRO A 210 -12.82 -25.95 5.71
N GLY A 211 -12.51 -24.66 5.58
CA GLY A 211 -11.21 -24.23 5.08
C GLY A 211 -11.08 -22.74 4.88
N ALA A 212 -9.86 -22.34 4.52
CA ALA A 212 -9.48 -20.97 4.17
C ALA A 212 -10.44 -20.34 3.14
N ILE A 213 -10.95 -19.15 3.44
CA ILE A 213 -11.92 -18.41 2.61
C ILE A 213 -11.26 -17.81 1.36
N ALA A 214 -10.05 -17.28 1.54
CA ALA A 214 -9.25 -16.65 0.50
C ALA A 214 -7.77 -17.01 0.71
N PRO A 215 -7.41 -18.28 0.48
CA PRO A 215 -6.05 -18.73 0.70
C PRO A 215 -5.07 -18.01 -0.24
N ILE A 216 -3.96 -17.50 0.30
CA ILE A 216 -3.05 -16.61 -0.44
C ILE A 216 -2.43 -17.29 -1.68
N THR A 217 -2.16 -18.60 -1.59
CA THR A 217 -1.62 -19.40 -2.70
C THR A 217 -2.60 -19.50 -3.88
N TRP A 218 -3.90 -19.54 -3.61
CA TRP A 218 -4.92 -19.49 -4.64
C TRP A 218 -5.05 -18.09 -5.22
N GLN A 219 -5.02 -17.04 -4.39
CA GLN A 219 -5.03 -15.64 -4.86
C GLN A 219 -3.84 -15.34 -5.78
N GLN A 220 -2.64 -15.85 -5.47
CA GLN A 220 -1.47 -15.78 -6.36
C GLN A 220 -1.75 -16.41 -7.73
N ASN A 221 -2.36 -17.59 -7.77
CA ASN A 221 -2.72 -18.25 -9.05
C ASN A 221 -3.78 -17.46 -9.83
N VAL A 222 -4.75 -16.86 -9.13
CA VAL A 222 -5.76 -15.98 -9.73
C VAL A 222 -5.10 -14.76 -10.36
N LEU A 223 -4.23 -14.05 -9.63
CA LEU A 223 -3.53 -12.88 -10.14
C LEU A 223 -2.57 -13.23 -11.28
N LYS A 224 -1.86 -14.35 -11.18
CA LYS A 224 -1.00 -14.87 -12.25
C LYS A 224 -1.78 -15.07 -13.54
N TYR A 225 -2.96 -15.70 -13.49
CA TYR A 225 -3.81 -15.87 -14.66
C TYR A 225 -4.39 -14.53 -15.13
N ALA A 226 -4.96 -13.74 -14.22
CA ALA A 226 -5.61 -12.48 -14.54
C ALA A 226 -4.68 -11.51 -15.28
N LYS A 227 -3.42 -11.39 -14.87
CA LYS A 227 -2.41 -10.55 -15.54
C LYS A 227 -2.05 -10.99 -16.96
N THR A 228 -2.43 -12.21 -17.38
CA THR A 228 -2.29 -12.64 -18.79
C THR A 228 -3.46 -12.18 -19.68
N ARG A 229 -4.51 -11.59 -19.09
CA ARG A 229 -5.75 -11.20 -19.78
C ARG A 229 -6.16 -9.74 -19.51
N ILE A 230 -5.81 -9.21 -18.33
CA ILE A 230 -6.18 -7.87 -17.86
C ILE A 230 -4.88 -7.09 -17.58
N PRO A 231 -4.75 -5.82 -18.03
CA PRO A 231 -3.66 -4.95 -17.59
C PRO A 231 -3.61 -4.89 -16.07
N ALA A 232 -2.42 -5.09 -15.47
CA ALA A 232 -2.29 -5.21 -14.01
C ALA A 232 -2.87 -4.00 -13.25
N ALA A 233 -2.68 -2.79 -13.79
CA ALA A 233 -3.21 -1.54 -13.23
C ALA A 233 -4.76 -1.47 -13.18
N ASN A 234 -5.46 -2.29 -13.97
CA ASN A 234 -6.93 -2.33 -13.99
C ASN A 234 -7.48 -3.39 -13.01
N ILE A 235 -6.62 -4.19 -12.36
CA ILE A 235 -7.05 -5.26 -11.46
C ILE A 235 -7.17 -4.72 -10.03
N LEU A 236 -8.34 -4.90 -9.43
CA LEU A 236 -8.54 -4.79 -7.98
C LEU A 236 -8.67 -6.20 -7.38
N LEU A 237 -7.76 -6.56 -6.47
CA LEU A 237 -7.84 -7.83 -5.75
C LEU A 237 -9.00 -7.76 -4.73
N GLY A 238 -10.03 -8.58 -4.90
CA GLY A 238 -11.09 -8.74 -3.92
C GLY A 238 -10.57 -9.39 -2.64
N MET A 239 -10.77 -8.74 -1.50
CA MET A 239 -10.33 -9.22 -0.19
C MET A 239 -11.53 -9.34 0.76
N PRO A 240 -11.79 -10.52 1.33
CA PRO A 240 -12.89 -10.68 2.25
C PRO A 240 -12.56 -10.04 3.61
N LEU A 241 -13.58 -9.61 4.34
CA LEU A 241 -13.53 -9.11 5.70
C LEU A 241 -14.29 -10.04 6.67
N TYR A 242 -14.64 -11.23 6.21
CA TYR A 242 -15.49 -12.19 6.91
C TYR A 242 -14.86 -13.59 6.93
N GLY A 243 -15.50 -14.46 7.68
CA GLY A 243 -15.23 -15.89 7.75
C GLY A 243 -16.48 -16.73 7.71
N TYR A 244 -16.29 -18.03 7.89
CA TYR A 244 -17.36 -19.00 8.11
C TYR A 244 -17.02 -19.91 9.28
N ASP A 245 -18.05 -20.34 10.00
CA ASP A 245 -18.02 -21.29 11.10
C ASP A 245 -18.82 -22.55 10.73
N TRP A 246 -18.14 -23.68 10.61
CA TRP A 246 -18.74 -24.96 10.26
C TRP A 246 -18.99 -25.80 11.50
N ASP A 247 -20.24 -26.24 11.68
CA ASP A 247 -20.59 -27.34 12.57
C ASP A 247 -20.17 -28.66 11.91
N LEU A 248 -19.27 -29.41 12.55
CA LEU A 248 -18.72 -30.66 12.02
C LEU A 248 -19.63 -31.87 12.29
N THR A 249 -20.70 -31.70 13.08
CA THR A 249 -21.75 -32.70 13.32
C THR A 249 -22.82 -32.61 12.26
N ASP A 250 -23.39 -31.42 12.09
CA ASP A 250 -24.53 -31.18 11.18
C ASP A 250 -24.09 -30.95 9.72
N GLY A 251 -22.85 -30.49 9.52
CA GLY A 251 -22.32 -30.21 8.20
C GLY A 251 -22.86 -28.90 7.60
N PRO A 252 -22.70 -28.69 6.28
CA PRO A 252 -23.09 -27.43 5.64
C PRO A 252 -24.61 -27.18 5.69
N PRO A 253 -25.05 -25.90 5.69
CA PRO A 253 -24.24 -24.70 5.45
C PRO A 253 -23.53 -24.18 6.71
N ALA A 254 -22.33 -23.66 6.53
CA ALA A 254 -21.62 -22.94 7.59
C ALA A 254 -22.37 -21.65 8.00
N THR A 255 -22.05 -21.11 9.17
CA THR A 255 -22.56 -19.82 9.63
C THR A 255 -21.60 -18.70 9.25
N ALA A 256 -22.11 -17.58 8.71
CA ALA A 256 -21.29 -16.40 8.40
C ALA A 256 -20.71 -15.79 9.69
N LEU A 257 -19.41 -15.47 9.66
CA LEU A 257 -18.65 -15.05 10.82
C LEU A 257 -18.00 -13.69 10.60
N ARG A 258 -18.26 -12.73 11.49
CA ARG A 258 -17.50 -11.46 11.58
C ARG A 258 -16.31 -11.63 12.52
N TYR A 259 -15.32 -10.76 12.39
CA TYR A 259 -14.14 -10.81 13.26
C TYR A 259 -14.49 -10.73 14.76
N GLU A 260 -15.39 -9.83 15.16
CA GLU A 260 -15.82 -9.69 16.56
C GLU A 260 -16.43 -10.98 17.12
N GLN A 261 -17.13 -11.75 16.27
CA GLN A 261 -17.74 -13.02 16.63
C GLN A 261 -16.66 -14.10 16.74
N ALA A 262 -15.70 -14.14 15.81
CA ALA A 262 -14.54 -15.03 15.88
C ALA A 262 -13.73 -14.78 17.17
N ALA A 263 -13.50 -13.52 17.53
CA ALA A 263 -12.81 -13.16 18.77
C ALA A 263 -13.56 -13.62 20.03
N ALA A 264 -14.89 -13.52 20.03
CA ALA A 264 -15.71 -14.03 21.12
C ALA A 264 -15.67 -15.56 21.23
N LEU A 265 -15.71 -16.28 20.09
CA LEU A 265 -15.59 -17.74 20.05
C LEU A 265 -14.20 -18.20 20.50
N ALA A 266 -13.15 -17.51 20.10
CA ALA A 266 -11.77 -17.77 20.52
C ALA A 266 -11.56 -17.64 22.04
N ALA A 267 -12.38 -16.84 22.73
CA ALA A 267 -12.33 -16.67 24.18
C ALA A 267 -13.10 -17.75 24.96
N ARG A 268 -13.81 -18.67 24.29
CA ARG A 268 -14.55 -19.76 24.95
C ARG A 268 -13.58 -20.74 25.64
N PRO A 269 -13.92 -21.29 26.82
CA PRO A 269 -13.10 -22.31 27.47
C PRO A 269 -12.87 -23.52 26.56
N GLY A 270 -11.62 -23.93 26.39
CA GLY A 270 -11.24 -25.06 25.55
C GLY A 270 -11.17 -24.75 24.05
N ALA A 271 -11.48 -23.52 23.62
CA ALA A 271 -11.24 -23.11 22.25
C ALA A 271 -9.73 -23.11 21.94
N THR A 272 -9.39 -23.50 20.72
CA THR A 272 -8.02 -23.46 20.19
C THR A 272 -7.98 -22.55 18.97
N THR A 273 -6.96 -21.72 18.88
CA THR A 273 -6.75 -20.82 17.73
C THR A 273 -5.41 -21.10 17.08
N GLY A 274 -5.28 -20.72 15.82
CA GLY A 274 -4.02 -20.78 15.10
C GLY A 274 -4.02 -19.88 13.87
N TYR A 275 -2.86 -19.78 13.25
CA TYR A 275 -2.67 -19.07 12.01
C TYR A 275 -1.97 -20.00 11.03
N ASP A 276 -2.63 -20.32 9.93
CA ASP A 276 -2.04 -21.12 8.86
C ASP A 276 -1.14 -20.22 8.02
N LYS A 277 0.18 -20.48 8.08
CA LYS A 277 1.20 -19.69 7.36
C LYS A 277 1.28 -20.01 5.87
N ASP A 278 0.81 -21.18 5.44
CA ASP A 278 0.78 -21.54 4.02
C ASP A 278 -0.42 -20.87 3.31
N GLN A 279 -1.54 -20.74 4.02
CA GLN A 279 -2.74 -20.06 3.51
C GLN A 279 -2.81 -18.57 3.85
N GLU A 280 -1.98 -18.10 4.79
CA GLU A 280 -2.05 -16.77 5.41
C GLU A 280 -3.46 -16.43 5.90
N GLN A 281 -4.04 -17.33 6.71
CA GLN A 281 -5.36 -17.15 7.32
C GLN A 281 -5.45 -17.69 8.76
N PRO A 282 -6.14 -16.98 9.67
CA PRO A 282 -6.45 -17.49 10.99
C PRO A 282 -7.58 -18.53 10.95
N TRP A 283 -7.51 -19.45 11.90
CA TRP A 283 -8.56 -20.44 12.17
C TRP A 283 -8.77 -20.57 13.68
N LEU A 284 -9.97 -21.04 14.06
CA LEU A 284 -10.27 -21.45 15.42
C LEU A 284 -11.14 -22.71 15.43
N ARG A 285 -11.04 -23.48 16.52
CA ARG A 285 -11.87 -24.65 16.80
C ARG A 285 -12.42 -24.56 18.21
N TYR A 286 -13.68 -24.93 18.38
CA TYR A 286 -14.34 -24.95 19.68
C TYR A 286 -15.43 -26.01 19.72
N THR A 287 -16.00 -26.24 20.90
CA THR A 287 -17.21 -27.04 21.07
C THR A 287 -18.31 -26.11 21.57
N ASP A 288 -19.47 -26.19 20.93
CA ASP A 288 -20.64 -25.40 21.32
C ASP A 288 -21.29 -25.95 22.61
N ASP A 289 -22.42 -25.35 23.01
CA ASP A 289 -23.09 -25.74 24.25
C ASP A 289 -23.88 -27.06 24.11
N ASP A 290 -24.17 -27.50 22.89
CA ASP A 290 -24.83 -28.77 22.56
C ASP A 290 -23.82 -29.92 22.38
N GLY A 291 -22.52 -29.63 22.45
CA GLY A 291 -21.44 -30.60 22.34
C GLY A 291 -20.95 -30.84 20.92
N HIS A 292 -21.39 -30.05 19.95
CA HIS A 292 -20.96 -30.13 18.56
C HIS A 292 -19.56 -29.49 18.41
N PRO A 293 -18.61 -30.18 17.76
CA PRO A 293 -17.33 -29.57 17.39
C PRO A 293 -17.49 -28.65 16.18
N HIS A 294 -16.83 -27.50 16.25
CA HIS A 294 -16.81 -26.47 15.22
C HIS A 294 -15.39 -26.18 14.72
N GLU A 295 -15.28 -25.82 13.44
CA GLU A 295 -14.09 -25.23 12.84
C GLU A 295 -14.46 -23.98 12.06
N ALA A 296 -13.78 -22.87 12.36
CA ALA A 296 -14.00 -21.59 11.71
C ALA A 296 -12.71 -21.02 11.11
N TRP A 297 -12.86 -20.40 9.94
CA TRP A 297 -11.81 -19.71 9.20
C TRP A 297 -12.27 -18.29 8.91
N TYR A 298 -11.41 -17.30 9.11
CA TYR A 298 -11.78 -15.89 9.02
C TYR A 298 -10.62 -15.01 8.57
N GLU A 299 -10.79 -13.69 8.66
CA GLU A 299 -9.78 -12.69 8.31
C GLU A 299 -9.46 -11.81 9.52
N ASN A 300 -8.20 -11.43 9.69
CA ASN A 300 -7.74 -10.49 10.71
C ASN A 300 -6.71 -9.53 10.10
N ALA A 301 -6.17 -8.61 10.90
CA ALA A 301 -5.14 -7.69 10.43
C ALA A 301 -3.89 -8.39 9.88
N GLU A 302 -3.52 -9.55 10.41
CA GLU A 302 -2.35 -10.30 9.94
C GLU A 302 -2.55 -10.88 8.54
N SER A 303 -3.70 -11.54 8.28
CA SER A 303 -4.04 -12.07 6.96
C SER A 303 -4.29 -10.96 5.94
N MET A 304 -4.91 -9.86 6.35
CA MET A 304 -5.10 -8.70 5.49
C MET A 304 -3.76 -8.09 5.06
N ARG A 305 -2.82 -7.89 5.98
CA ARG A 305 -1.47 -7.43 5.67
C ARG A 305 -0.78 -8.31 4.64
N ALA A 306 -0.91 -9.64 4.75
CA ALA A 306 -0.34 -10.57 3.77
C ALA A 306 -0.95 -10.37 2.37
N LYS A 307 -2.26 -10.14 2.28
CA LYS A 307 -2.97 -9.87 1.01
C LYS A 307 -2.65 -8.49 0.43
N LEU A 308 -2.49 -7.47 1.25
CA LEU A 308 -2.02 -6.13 0.82
C LEU A 308 -0.59 -6.23 0.26
N ASN A 309 0.29 -7.01 0.90
CA ASN A 309 1.63 -7.27 0.38
C ASN A 309 1.60 -8.03 -0.95
N LEU A 310 0.74 -9.04 -1.09
CA LEU A 310 0.55 -9.76 -2.35
C LEU A 310 0.14 -8.79 -3.48
N MET A 311 -0.80 -7.90 -3.22
CA MET A 311 -1.24 -6.89 -4.19
C MET A 311 -0.07 -6.02 -4.68
N ILE A 312 0.76 -5.53 -3.76
CA ILE A 312 1.96 -4.74 -4.08
C ILE A 312 2.94 -5.56 -4.89
N ASP A 313 3.25 -6.78 -4.44
CA ASP A 313 4.25 -7.65 -5.05
C ASP A 313 3.85 -8.10 -6.46
N GLU A 314 2.55 -8.27 -6.70
CA GLU A 314 2.01 -8.60 -8.02
C GLU A 314 1.83 -7.37 -8.92
N GLY A 315 2.01 -6.16 -8.39
CA GLY A 315 1.94 -4.89 -9.12
C GLY A 315 0.57 -4.59 -9.71
N VAL A 316 -0.50 -5.01 -9.03
CA VAL A 316 -1.89 -4.76 -9.49
C VAL A 316 -2.40 -3.39 -9.02
N GLY A 317 -3.48 -2.91 -9.64
CA GLY A 317 -4.00 -1.56 -9.45
C GLY A 317 -4.45 -1.23 -8.02
N GLY A 318 -4.96 -2.22 -7.28
CA GLY A 318 -5.45 -2.00 -5.93
C GLY A 318 -6.20 -3.20 -5.35
N PHE A 319 -7.07 -2.94 -4.38
CA PHE A 319 -7.94 -3.93 -3.75
C PHE A 319 -9.38 -3.44 -3.58
N ALA A 320 -10.29 -4.40 -3.37
CA ALA A 320 -11.68 -4.15 -3.05
C ALA A 320 -12.13 -4.99 -1.83
N LEU A 321 -12.52 -4.33 -0.74
CA LEU A 321 -12.90 -4.98 0.52
C LEU A 321 -14.36 -5.43 0.53
N TRP A 322 -14.61 -6.74 0.63
CA TRP A 322 -15.94 -7.30 0.84
C TRP A 322 -16.11 -7.86 2.26
N ARG A 323 -16.85 -7.21 3.14
CA ARG A 323 -17.43 -5.88 3.02
C ARG A 323 -17.29 -5.11 4.32
N LEU A 324 -17.43 -3.78 4.25
CA LEU A 324 -17.33 -2.91 5.41
C LEU A 324 -18.29 -3.36 6.53
N GLY A 325 -17.80 -3.40 7.76
CA GLY A 325 -18.54 -3.77 8.96
C GLY A 325 -18.40 -5.22 9.41
N GLN A 326 -17.39 -5.95 8.91
CA GLN A 326 -17.11 -7.35 9.29
C GLN A 326 -15.68 -7.54 9.81
N GLU A 327 -14.82 -6.57 9.55
CA GLU A 327 -13.38 -6.61 9.73
C GLU A 327 -12.91 -6.59 11.19
N ASP A 328 -11.68 -7.06 11.38
CA ASP A 328 -10.84 -6.65 12.50
C ASP A 328 -10.56 -5.14 12.41
N PRO A 329 -10.86 -4.33 13.46
CA PRO A 329 -10.54 -2.90 13.44
C PRO A 329 -9.08 -2.59 13.08
N ALA A 330 -8.13 -3.46 13.44
CA ALA A 330 -6.72 -3.28 13.13
C ALA A 330 -6.39 -3.42 11.63
N VAL A 331 -7.32 -3.89 10.79
CA VAL A 331 -7.19 -3.85 9.32
C VAL A 331 -7.00 -2.42 8.81
N TRP A 332 -7.66 -1.45 9.45
CA TRP A 332 -7.56 -0.04 9.03
C TRP A 332 -6.19 0.55 9.31
N GLU A 333 -5.48 0.08 10.33
CA GLU A 333 -4.07 0.44 10.55
C GLU A 333 -3.18 -0.07 9.42
N GLU A 334 -3.43 -1.28 8.92
CA GLU A 334 -2.68 -1.85 7.79
C GLU A 334 -2.96 -1.11 6.48
N ILE A 335 -4.21 -0.70 6.25
CA ILE A 335 -4.57 0.14 5.10
C ILE A 335 -3.95 1.54 5.23
N ALA A 336 -3.94 2.13 6.43
CA ALA A 336 -3.35 3.44 6.66
C ALA A 336 -1.85 3.47 6.36
N ARG A 337 -1.12 2.37 6.64
CA ARG A 337 0.30 2.23 6.32
C ARG A 337 0.61 2.30 4.82
N LEU A 338 -0.37 2.03 3.95
CA LEU A 338 -0.23 2.19 2.49
C LEU A 338 -0.11 3.65 2.04
N ASN A 339 -0.41 4.61 2.90
CA ASN A 339 -0.31 6.05 2.61
C ASN A 339 0.96 6.70 3.18
N THR A 340 2.01 5.91 3.40
CA THR A 340 3.26 6.40 3.96
C THR A 340 4.38 6.29 2.93
N PRO A 341 5.47 7.07 3.06
CA PRO A 341 6.66 6.84 2.25
C PRO A 341 7.29 5.45 2.41
N ALA A 342 6.95 4.74 3.50
CA ALA A 342 7.39 3.37 3.77
C ALA A 342 6.48 2.31 3.14
N THR A 343 5.48 2.69 2.34
CA THR A 343 4.73 1.74 1.53
C THR A 343 5.67 1.06 0.55
N ARG A 344 5.71 -0.27 0.60
CA ARG A 344 6.47 -1.09 -0.35
C ARG A 344 6.04 -0.78 -1.78
N ILE A 345 6.97 -0.91 -2.71
CA ILE A 345 6.69 -0.79 -4.14
C ILE A 345 6.77 -2.15 -4.84
N ALA A 346 6.08 -2.24 -5.97
CA ALA A 346 6.15 -3.43 -6.82
C ALA A 346 7.60 -3.69 -7.27
N PRO A 347 8.05 -4.96 -7.29
CA PRO A 347 9.41 -5.32 -7.67
C PRO A 347 9.69 -4.98 -9.13
N PHE A 348 10.90 -4.49 -9.40
CA PHE A 348 11.37 -4.23 -10.76
C PHE A 348 12.83 -4.69 -10.96
N PRO A 349 13.23 -5.03 -12.20
CA PRO A 349 14.62 -5.37 -12.50
C PRO A 349 15.55 -4.19 -12.25
N SER A 350 16.55 -4.39 -11.39
CA SER A 350 17.57 -3.37 -11.12
C SER A 350 18.39 -3.07 -12.38
N ASN A 351 18.83 -1.82 -12.52
CA ASN A 351 19.60 -1.33 -13.67
C ASN A 351 20.64 -0.27 -13.24
N ALA A 352 21.26 0.40 -14.22
CA ALA A 352 22.29 1.41 -13.99
C ALA A 352 21.79 2.63 -13.19
N ASP A 353 20.49 2.94 -13.24
CA ASP A 353 19.91 4.13 -12.60
C ASP A 353 19.20 3.81 -11.29
N ARG A 354 18.64 2.60 -11.15
CA ARG A 354 17.81 2.21 -10.01
C ARG A 354 18.11 0.80 -9.51
N ILE A 355 18.05 0.60 -8.19
CA ILE A 355 18.18 -0.72 -7.55
C ILE A 355 16.91 -0.97 -6.73
N TYR A 356 16.35 -2.17 -6.83
CA TYR A 356 15.27 -2.65 -5.96
C TYR A 356 15.83 -3.61 -4.91
N PHE A 357 15.44 -3.41 -3.65
CA PHE A 357 15.84 -4.22 -2.52
C PHE A 357 14.67 -5.08 -2.05
N LYS A 358 14.75 -6.39 -2.32
CA LYS A 358 13.70 -7.35 -1.92
C LYS A 358 13.56 -7.47 -0.40
N GLU A 359 14.62 -7.15 0.33
CA GLU A 359 14.70 -7.25 1.79
C GLU A 359 13.75 -6.27 2.48
N THR A 360 13.51 -5.12 1.85
CA THR A 360 12.64 -4.07 2.40
C THR A 360 11.48 -3.70 1.47
N GLY A 361 11.52 -4.12 0.20
CA GLY A 361 10.52 -3.77 -0.80
C GLY A 361 10.64 -2.33 -1.31
N HIS A 362 11.82 -1.71 -1.19
CA HIS A 362 12.08 -0.32 -1.56
C HIS A 362 13.18 -0.19 -2.61
N SER A 363 13.28 0.99 -3.23
CA SER A 363 14.30 1.29 -4.23
C SER A 363 15.26 2.40 -3.87
N LEU A 364 16.44 2.37 -4.50
CA LEU A 364 17.34 3.52 -4.60
C LEU A 364 17.45 3.97 -6.04
N SER A 365 17.45 5.28 -6.26
CA SER A 365 17.47 5.86 -7.59
C SER A 365 18.52 6.98 -7.69
N PHE A 366 19.09 7.15 -8.89
CA PHE A 366 19.86 8.32 -9.32
C PHE A 366 20.87 8.87 -8.29
N GLY A 367 20.61 10.06 -7.73
CA GLY A 367 21.52 10.78 -6.84
C GLY A 367 21.79 10.04 -5.53
N PHE A 368 20.72 9.64 -4.83
CA PHE A 368 20.85 8.88 -3.58
C PHE A 368 21.48 7.51 -3.80
N LYS A 369 21.20 6.84 -4.92
CA LYS A 369 21.91 5.61 -5.30
C LYS A 369 23.42 5.86 -5.47
N THR A 370 23.79 6.93 -6.17
CA THR A 370 25.20 7.28 -6.41
C THR A 370 25.92 7.55 -5.10
N PHE A 371 25.31 8.37 -4.24
CA PHE A 371 25.83 8.69 -2.91
C PHE A 371 25.96 7.44 -2.03
N TRP A 372 24.93 6.58 -2.00
CA TRP A 372 24.97 5.32 -1.23
C TRP A 372 26.11 4.42 -1.68
N ASN A 373 26.33 4.25 -2.99
CA ASN A 373 27.40 3.40 -3.53
C ASN A 373 28.80 3.93 -3.22
N GLN A 374 28.98 5.25 -3.21
CA GLN A 374 30.29 5.89 -3.00
C GLN A 374 30.64 6.00 -1.52
N SER A 375 29.65 6.24 -0.65
CA SER A 375 29.87 6.59 0.76
C SER A 375 29.71 5.40 1.73
N GLY A 376 29.94 4.18 1.26
CA GLY A 376 30.04 2.98 2.10
C GLY A 376 28.87 2.00 2.06
N GLY A 377 27.77 2.33 1.37
CA GLY A 377 26.69 1.39 1.05
C GLY A 377 26.04 0.70 2.24
N LEU A 378 25.76 -0.60 2.08
CA LEU A 378 24.97 -1.40 3.03
C LEU A 378 25.55 -1.42 4.46
N PRO A 379 26.87 -1.60 4.68
CA PRO A 379 27.45 -1.54 6.03
C PRO A 379 27.21 -0.22 6.77
N VAL A 380 27.19 0.91 6.06
CA VAL A 380 27.08 2.24 6.67
C VAL A 380 25.62 2.68 6.79
N PHE A 381 24.84 2.55 5.71
CA PHE A 381 23.49 3.12 5.66
C PHE A 381 22.39 2.07 5.93
N GLY A 382 22.67 0.80 5.63
CA GLY A 382 21.66 -0.24 5.57
C GLY A 382 20.77 -0.14 4.33
N TYR A 383 19.68 -0.91 4.34
CA TYR A 383 18.67 -0.90 3.28
C TYR A 383 17.79 0.36 3.33
N PRO A 384 17.26 0.82 2.18
CA PRO A 384 16.21 1.85 2.18
C PRO A 384 14.93 1.32 2.83
N LEU A 385 14.25 2.18 3.58
CA LEU A 385 12.99 1.91 4.30
C LEU A 385 11.82 2.75 3.80
N THR A 386 12.07 3.67 2.88
CA THR A 386 11.06 4.48 2.20
C THR A 386 11.45 4.66 0.75
N GLU A 387 10.53 5.10 -0.09
CA GLU A 387 10.91 5.79 -1.33
C GLU A 387 11.36 7.23 -1.04
N GLU A 388 11.84 7.92 -2.08
CA GLU A 388 12.14 9.37 -2.01
C GLU A 388 10.83 10.17 -1.87
N PHE A 389 10.78 11.11 -0.93
CA PHE A 389 9.62 11.98 -0.71
C PHE A 389 10.04 13.36 -0.19
N SER A 390 9.10 14.31 -0.15
CA SER A 390 9.36 15.64 0.40
C SER A 390 9.07 15.70 1.90
N GLU A 391 10.03 16.16 2.69
CA GLU A 391 9.87 16.38 4.14
C GLU A 391 10.46 17.74 4.52
N GLN A 392 9.82 18.44 5.45
CA GLN A 392 10.37 19.65 6.04
C GLN A 392 11.50 19.28 7.00
N ASN A 393 12.67 19.88 6.83
CA ASN A 393 13.77 19.78 7.77
C ASN A 393 13.44 20.62 9.02
N PRO A 394 13.45 20.02 10.22
CA PRO A 394 13.06 20.70 11.46
C PRO A 394 14.04 21.80 11.89
N ASP A 395 15.32 21.71 11.51
CA ASP A 395 16.35 22.67 11.91
C ASP A 395 16.23 24.01 11.18
N ASN A 396 15.77 24.01 9.93
CA ASN A 396 15.75 25.20 9.08
C ASN A 396 14.38 25.53 8.44
N GLY A 397 13.38 24.65 8.60
CA GLY A 397 12.04 24.83 8.08
C GLY A 397 11.90 24.70 6.56
N LYS A 398 12.96 24.35 5.83
CA LYS A 398 12.93 24.14 4.38
C LYS A 398 12.51 22.71 4.05
N THR A 399 11.86 22.53 2.91
CA THR A 399 11.49 21.21 2.40
C THR A 399 12.58 20.66 1.49
N TYR A 400 13.01 19.44 1.75
CA TYR A 400 13.98 18.72 0.93
C TYR A 400 13.39 17.41 0.42
N THR A 401 13.96 16.88 -0.66
CA THR A 401 13.75 15.48 -1.04
C THR A 401 14.58 14.62 -0.10
N VAL A 402 13.95 13.62 0.50
CA VAL A 402 14.56 12.78 1.53
C VAL A 402 14.24 11.31 1.34
N GLN A 403 15.07 10.45 1.90
CA GLN A 403 14.82 9.02 1.94
C GLN A 403 15.41 8.43 3.23
N TYR A 404 14.66 7.55 3.88
CA TYR A 404 15.11 6.87 5.10
C TYR A 404 15.71 5.52 4.77
N PHE A 405 16.76 5.19 5.51
CA PHE A 405 17.49 3.92 5.49
C PHE A 405 17.51 3.35 6.90
N GLU A 406 17.99 2.12 7.08
CA GLU A 406 18.05 1.52 8.41
C GLU A 406 18.85 2.37 9.41
N ARG A 407 19.91 3.05 8.98
CA ARG A 407 20.84 3.78 9.86
C ARG A 407 20.89 5.28 9.62
N GLN A 408 20.36 5.76 8.50
CA GLN A 408 20.50 7.15 8.08
C GLN A 408 19.26 7.69 7.36
N ARG A 409 19.20 9.01 7.24
CA ARG A 409 18.24 9.74 6.41
C ARG A 409 19.02 10.63 5.45
N PHE A 410 18.82 10.45 4.16
CA PHE A 410 19.46 11.28 3.14
C PHE A 410 18.59 12.50 2.85
N GLU A 411 19.24 13.63 2.59
CA GLU A 411 18.62 14.90 2.23
C GLU A 411 19.29 15.44 0.97
N TYR A 412 18.50 15.76 -0.05
CA TYR A 412 18.98 16.40 -1.26
C TYR A 412 18.99 17.92 -1.10
N HIS A 413 20.17 18.53 -1.16
CA HIS A 413 20.36 19.98 -1.04
C HIS A 413 20.64 20.61 -2.42
N PRO A 414 19.60 21.14 -3.12
CA PRO A 414 19.78 21.70 -4.46
C PRO A 414 20.72 22.92 -4.50
N GLU A 415 20.87 23.65 -3.39
CA GLU A 415 21.84 24.73 -3.22
C GLU A 415 23.29 24.27 -3.32
N HIS A 416 23.55 22.98 -3.09
CA HIS A 416 24.89 22.36 -3.09
C HIS A 416 25.10 21.47 -4.33
N ARG A 417 24.26 21.60 -5.36
CA ARG A 417 24.32 20.79 -6.58
C ARG A 417 25.73 20.77 -7.19
N LEU A 418 26.18 19.60 -7.64
CA LEU A 418 27.51 19.36 -8.20
C LEU A 418 28.66 19.56 -7.19
N THR A 419 28.36 19.56 -5.89
CA THR A 419 29.37 19.51 -4.83
C THR A 419 29.23 18.20 -4.05
N PRO A 420 30.25 17.78 -3.28
CA PRO A 420 30.14 16.61 -2.41
C PRO A 420 29.06 16.74 -1.32
N TYR A 421 28.54 17.95 -1.09
CA TYR A 421 27.46 18.23 -0.12
C TYR A 421 26.07 18.29 -0.78
N GLU A 422 25.93 17.87 -2.03
CA GLU A 422 24.63 17.78 -2.72
C GLU A 422 23.67 16.81 -2.02
N THR A 423 24.20 15.75 -1.41
CA THR A 423 23.47 14.88 -0.49
C THR A 423 24.06 14.99 0.90
N GLU A 424 23.24 15.39 1.86
CA GLU A 424 23.61 15.46 3.27
C GLU A 424 22.84 14.43 4.08
N LEU A 425 23.31 14.18 5.30
CA LEU A 425 22.69 13.26 6.23
C LEU A 425 21.98 14.03 7.33
N GLY A 426 20.75 13.60 7.61
CA GLY A 426 19.94 14.16 8.69
C GLY A 426 20.53 13.89 10.06
N ARG A 427 20.22 14.77 11.02
CA ARG A 427 20.74 14.72 12.39
C ARG A 427 20.00 13.71 13.27
N LEU A 428 19.89 12.46 12.79
CA LEU A 428 19.12 11.41 13.45
C LEU A 428 19.62 11.09 14.86
N GLY A 429 20.92 11.24 15.14
CA GLY A 429 21.47 11.03 16.48
C GLY A 429 20.99 12.08 17.47
N ALA A 430 20.98 13.35 17.07
CA ALA A 430 20.41 14.42 17.89
C ALA A 430 18.90 14.25 18.10
N ALA A 431 18.16 13.91 17.03
CA ALA A 431 16.72 13.72 17.09
C ALA A 431 16.32 12.53 18.01
N ASP A 432 17.01 11.40 17.91
CA ASP A 432 16.77 10.24 18.78
C ASP A 432 17.09 10.55 20.25
N ALA A 433 18.21 11.25 20.51
CA ALA A 433 18.57 11.65 21.86
C ALA A 433 17.54 12.60 22.49
N GLU A 434 16.97 13.52 21.71
CA GLU A 434 15.86 14.39 22.15
C GLU A 434 14.60 13.57 22.42
N GLN A 435 14.19 12.70 21.49
CA GLN A 435 13.02 11.85 21.61
C GLN A 435 13.07 10.95 22.85
N ARG A 436 14.25 10.40 23.15
CA ARG A 436 14.49 9.56 24.34
C ARG A 436 14.73 10.37 25.62
N GLY A 437 14.75 11.70 25.55
CA GLY A 437 14.97 12.58 26.70
C GLY A 437 16.40 12.52 27.26
N LEU A 438 17.37 12.07 26.48
CA LEU A 438 18.76 11.84 26.91
C LEU A 438 19.56 13.13 27.04
N LEU A 439 19.16 14.23 26.39
CA LEU A 439 19.91 15.49 26.35
C LEU A 439 20.19 16.08 27.74
N ASN A 440 19.34 15.81 28.73
CA ASN A 440 19.51 16.28 30.10
C ASN A 440 20.34 15.31 30.99
N SER A 441 20.74 14.16 30.46
CA SER A 441 21.56 13.19 31.18
C SER A 441 23.01 13.67 31.28
N ARG A 442 23.72 13.17 32.30
CA ARG A 442 25.13 13.54 32.55
C ARG A 442 26.03 13.31 31.33
N SER A 443 25.79 12.24 30.57
CA SER A 443 26.61 11.88 29.41
C SER A 443 26.48 12.88 28.26
N PHE A 444 25.36 13.60 28.16
CA PHE A 444 25.10 14.60 27.12
C PHE A 444 25.45 16.03 27.56
N GLN A 445 26.02 16.20 28.76
CA GLN A 445 26.50 17.50 29.20
C GLN A 445 27.96 17.72 28.76
N PRO A 446 28.33 18.92 28.31
CA PRO A 446 29.70 19.21 27.90
C PRO A 446 30.66 19.07 29.08
N LEU A 447 31.87 18.62 28.80
CA LEU A 447 32.92 18.51 29.80
C LEU A 447 33.43 19.90 30.22
N PRO A 448 34.08 20.01 31.40
CA PRO A 448 34.62 21.29 31.88
C PRO A 448 35.56 21.96 30.88
N ALA A 449 35.47 23.29 30.81
CA ALA A 449 36.37 24.12 30.03
C ALA A 449 37.85 23.85 30.43
N GLY A 450 38.72 23.67 29.44
CA GLY A 450 40.12 23.30 29.64
C GLY A 450 40.41 21.80 29.54
N THR A 451 39.39 20.96 29.32
CA THR A 451 39.59 19.57 28.91
C THR A 451 40.29 19.54 27.54
N GLY A 452 41.45 18.90 27.46
CA GLY A 452 42.26 18.82 26.25
C GLY A 452 42.29 17.42 25.62
N SER A 453 42.69 17.36 24.35
CA SER A 453 43.01 16.10 23.67
C SER A 453 44.23 15.42 24.30
N ASN A 454 44.28 14.09 24.24
CA ASN A 454 45.43 13.29 24.63
C ASN A 454 45.67 12.16 23.61
N ALA A 455 46.62 11.26 23.89
CA ALA A 455 46.98 10.18 22.97
C ALA A 455 45.79 9.29 22.56
N ASN A 456 44.83 9.07 23.47
CA ASN A 456 43.71 8.14 23.29
C ASN A 456 42.36 8.84 23.01
N CYS A 457 42.27 10.14 23.24
CA CYS A 457 41.03 10.90 23.13
C CYS A 457 41.22 12.22 22.37
N THR A 458 40.32 12.51 21.45
CA THR A 458 40.19 13.82 20.79
C THR A 458 39.10 14.62 21.50
N PHE A 459 39.41 15.81 22.00
CA PHE A 459 38.42 16.77 22.49
C PHE A 459 37.90 17.62 21.33
N VAL A 460 36.57 17.75 21.23
CA VAL A 460 35.87 18.51 20.19
C VAL A 460 35.36 19.80 20.82
N GLN A 461 35.92 20.94 20.40
CA GLN A 461 35.64 22.23 21.03
C GLN A 461 34.22 22.72 20.75
N GLU A 462 33.68 22.38 19.59
CA GLU A 462 32.38 22.80 19.08
C GLU A 462 31.24 22.30 19.97
N THR A 463 31.40 21.11 20.56
CA THR A 463 30.37 20.48 21.40
C THR A 463 30.80 20.27 22.85
N GLY A 464 32.09 20.38 23.16
CA GLY A 464 32.63 20.15 24.50
C GLY A 464 32.71 18.67 24.90
N HIS A 465 32.62 17.75 23.95
CA HIS A 465 32.68 16.30 24.16
C HIS A 465 34.00 15.70 23.69
N ARG A 466 34.30 14.49 24.15
CA ARG A 466 35.47 13.72 23.69
C ARG A 466 35.07 12.49 22.92
N LEU A 467 35.94 12.14 21.99
CA LEU A 467 35.89 10.91 21.22
C LEU A 467 37.15 10.08 21.55
N CYS A 468 36.96 8.89 22.12
CA CYS A 468 38.03 8.09 22.70
C CYS A 468 38.09 6.67 22.11
N GLY A 469 39.22 5.98 22.32
CA GLY A 469 39.32 4.53 22.15
C GLY A 469 38.84 4.00 20.80
N GLY A 470 38.06 2.91 20.84
CA GLY A 470 37.53 2.23 19.65
C GLY A 470 36.61 3.12 18.82
N PHE A 471 35.72 3.90 19.45
CA PHE A 471 34.85 4.83 18.73
C PHE A 471 35.62 5.93 18.01
N ARG A 472 36.72 6.41 18.59
CA ARG A 472 37.64 7.32 17.89
C ARG A 472 38.26 6.69 16.67
N SER A 473 38.77 5.47 16.79
CA SER A 473 39.34 4.74 15.66
C SER A 473 38.29 4.51 14.57
N TYR A 474 37.07 4.12 14.93
CA TYR A 474 35.98 3.91 14.00
C TYR A 474 35.57 5.20 13.28
N TRP A 475 35.40 6.30 14.01
CA TRP A 475 35.08 7.60 13.43
C TRP A 475 36.15 8.04 12.42
N GLN A 476 37.43 7.88 12.76
CA GLN A 476 38.55 8.29 11.90
C GLN A 476 38.75 7.39 10.67
N SER A 477 38.22 6.17 10.69
CA SER A 477 38.35 5.22 9.57
C SER A 477 37.12 5.18 8.66
N HIS A 478 36.10 5.99 8.92
CA HIS A 478 34.87 6.05 8.12
C HIS A 478 34.49 7.50 7.83
N GLY A 479 34.03 7.76 6.61
CA GLY A 479 33.61 9.09 6.17
C GLY A 479 32.87 9.01 4.84
N LEU A 480 32.25 10.12 4.44
CA LEU A 480 31.72 10.28 3.08
C LEU A 480 32.85 10.41 2.07
N GLU A 481 32.63 10.03 0.81
CA GLU A 481 33.65 10.13 -0.24
C GLU A 481 33.72 11.55 -0.83
N PHE A 482 34.71 12.34 -0.41
CA PHE A 482 34.93 13.72 -0.90
C PHE A 482 36.19 13.87 -1.77
N ASN A 483 36.76 12.75 -2.25
CA ASN A 483 38.02 12.63 -2.98
C ASN A 483 39.26 13.09 -2.19
N ASP A 484 39.24 13.00 -0.87
CA ASP A 484 40.45 13.19 -0.07
C ASP A 484 41.34 11.93 -0.06
N PRO A 485 42.66 12.05 0.15
CA PRO A 485 43.51 10.89 0.36
C PRO A 485 43.19 10.19 1.69
N GLY A 486 42.63 8.98 1.63
CA GLY A 486 42.19 8.25 2.82
C GLY A 486 40.91 8.86 3.40
N ILE A 487 40.61 8.60 4.68
CA ILE A 487 39.47 9.22 5.36
C ILE A 487 39.94 10.48 6.08
N SER A 488 39.43 11.63 5.65
CA SER A 488 39.75 12.92 6.24
C SER A 488 38.80 13.30 7.38
N TYR A 489 39.22 14.24 8.22
CA TYR A 489 38.38 14.75 9.31
C TYR A 489 37.03 15.29 8.81
N ARG A 490 37.02 15.98 7.65
CA ARG A 490 35.78 16.54 7.10
C ARG A 490 34.84 15.46 6.56
N GLU A 491 35.37 14.35 6.07
CA GLU A 491 34.59 13.21 5.59
C GLU A 491 33.91 12.47 6.74
N SER A 492 34.65 12.21 7.82
CA SER A 492 34.10 11.63 9.05
C SER A 492 33.08 12.57 9.71
N LEU A 493 33.37 13.87 9.74
CA LEU A 493 32.45 14.88 10.26
C LEU A 493 31.15 14.96 9.43
N ALA A 494 31.24 14.85 8.11
CA ALA A 494 30.06 14.88 7.27
C ALA A 494 29.20 13.61 7.43
N LEU A 495 29.83 12.45 7.67
CA LEU A 495 29.11 11.20 7.90
C LEU A 495 28.43 11.15 9.28
N PHE A 496 29.17 11.47 10.35
CA PHE A 496 28.67 11.25 11.72
C PHE A 496 28.23 12.52 12.44
N GLY A 497 28.74 13.68 12.03
CA GLY A 497 28.67 14.92 12.81
C GLY A 497 29.60 14.89 14.03
N TYR A 498 29.47 15.93 14.85
CA TYR A 498 30.22 16.03 16.11
C TYR A 498 29.67 15.06 17.17
N PRO A 499 30.51 14.57 18.11
CA PRO A 499 30.01 13.87 19.28
C PRO A 499 29.15 14.83 20.14
N ILE A 500 27.98 14.36 20.56
CA ILE A 500 27.02 15.11 21.41
C ILE A 500 26.83 14.46 22.79
N SER A 501 27.63 13.43 23.08
CA SER A 501 27.67 12.75 24.36
C SER A 501 29.06 12.15 24.62
N GLU A 502 29.37 11.84 25.87
CA GLU A 502 30.43 10.90 26.25
C GLU A 502 29.94 9.45 26.08
N GLU A 503 30.87 8.49 26.00
CA GLU A 503 30.55 7.06 26.06
C GLU A 503 29.78 6.71 27.35
N PHE A 504 28.69 5.95 27.22
CA PHE A 504 27.88 5.47 28.35
C PHE A 504 27.24 4.12 28.05
N THR A 505 26.81 3.40 29.08
CA THR A 505 25.99 2.19 28.89
C THR A 505 24.54 2.62 28.67
N ASP A 506 24.01 2.34 27.48
CA ASP A 506 22.62 2.64 27.14
C ASP A 506 21.69 1.81 28.04
N PRO A 507 20.76 2.45 28.78
CA PRO A 507 19.89 1.74 29.71
C PRO A 507 18.86 0.84 29.03
N GLU A 508 18.52 1.08 27.76
CA GLU A 508 17.57 0.26 27.01
C GLU A 508 18.23 -0.96 26.37
N THR A 509 19.41 -0.78 25.78
CA THR A 509 20.08 -1.87 25.03
C THR A 509 21.14 -2.61 25.86
N GLY A 510 21.66 -1.98 26.92
CA GLY A 510 22.78 -2.49 27.72
C GLY A 510 24.15 -2.39 27.02
N LEU A 511 24.21 -1.84 25.80
CA LEU A 511 25.45 -1.67 25.04
C LEU A 511 26.20 -0.42 25.48
N VAL A 512 27.53 -0.42 25.32
CA VAL A 512 28.31 0.82 25.42
C VAL A 512 28.08 1.61 24.15
N THR A 513 27.66 2.86 24.31
CA THR A 513 27.12 3.70 23.25
C THR A 513 27.69 5.10 23.33
N GLN A 514 27.87 5.73 22.17
CA GLN A 514 28.14 7.17 22.06
C GLN A 514 27.30 7.78 20.93
N TYR A 515 26.69 8.92 21.22
CA TYR A 515 25.91 9.69 20.26
C TYR A 515 26.75 10.78 19.58
N PHE A 516 26.48 10.93 18.29
CA PHE A 516 26.92 12.00 17.42
C PHE A 516 25.69 12.70 16.85
N GLU A 517 25.86 13.85 16.19
CA GLU A 517 24.73 14.59 15.64
C GLU A 517 23.90 13.73 14.65
N ARG A 518 24.56 12.90 13.83
CA ARG A 518 23.92 12.13 12.75
C ARG A 518 23.87 10.63 13.04
N ALA A 519 24.60 10.13 14.02
CA ALA A 519 24.77 8.69 14.23
C ALA A 519 24.84 8.31 15.72
N ARG A 520 24.62 7.03 16.00
CA ARG A 520 24.84 6.38 17.30
C ARG A 520 25.79 5.22 17.10
N PHE A 521 26.92 5.20 17.80
CA PHE A 521 27.86 4.09 17.78
C PHE A 521 27.55 3.15 18.92
N GLU A 522 27.57 1.85 18.65
CA GLU A 522 27.26 0.77 19.58
C GLU A 522 28.42 -0.22 19.60
N TYR A 523 28.91 -0.55 20.79
CA TYR A 523 29.95 -1.57 20.96
C TYR A 523 29.33 -2.95 21.21
N HIS A 524 29.68 -3.89 20.35
CA HIS A 524 29.21 -5.28 20.31
C HIS A 524 30.38 -6.24 20.61
N PRO A 525 30.65 -6.53 21.90
CA PRO A 525 31.79 -7.38 22.30
C PRO A 525 31.67 -8.83 21.82
N GLU A 526 30.47 -9.27 21.42
CA GLU A 526 30.22 -10.57 20.82
C GLU A 526 30.76 -10.70 19.39
N ASN A 527 31.02 -9.59 18.70
CA ASN A 527 31.55 -9.56 17.36
C ASN A 527 33.08 -9.40 17.36
N ALA A 528 33.73 -10.01 16.37
CA ALA A 528 35.15 -9.77 16.12
C ALA A 528 35.32 -8.47 15.32
N ALA A 529 36.41 -7.74 15.60
CA ALA A 529 36.82 -6.60 14.80
C ALA A 529 36.94 -6.99 13.30
N PRO A 530 36.52 -6.12 12.37
CA PRO A 530 36.09 -4.73 12.58
C PRO A 530 34.58 -4.54 12.85
N TYR A 531 33.84 -5.59 13.19
CA TYR A 531 32.37 -5.56 13.38
C TYR A 531 31.93 -5.40 14.84
N ASP A 532 32.87 -5.12 15.73
CA ASP A 532 32.67 -4.88 17.15
C ASP A 532 32.15 -3.47 17.45
N ILE A 533 32.19 -2.54 16.48
CA ILE A 533 31.52 -1.24 16.54
C ILE A 533 30.55 -1.15 15.37
N LEU A 534 29.27 -0.97 15.66
CA LEU A 534 28.21 -0.86 14.68
C LEU A 534 27.46 0.47 14.84
N LEU A 535 26.83 0.91 13.77
CA LEU A 535 25.90 2.04 13.81
C LEU A 535 24.52 1.55 14.25
N GLY A 536 23.97 2.24 15.25
CA GLY A 536 22.58 2.08 15.67
C GLY A 536 21.62 2.35 14.51
N ARG A 537 20.48 1.67 14.54
CA ARG A 537 19.48 1.71 13.45
C ARG A 537 18.53 2.90 13.55
N LEU A 538 19.09 4.10 13.73
CA LEU A 538 18.33 5.32 14.02
C LEU A 538 17.28 5.65 12.95
N GLY A 539 17.55 5.35 11.68
CA GLY A 539 16.58 5.55 10.61
C GLY A 539 15.39 4.59 10.73
N ALA A 540 15.64 3.31 11.07
CA ALA A 540 14.56 2.36 11.36
C ALA A 540 13.76 2.75 12.60
N ASP A 541 14.44 3.19 13.66
CA ASP A 541 13.81 3.63 14.91
C ASP A 541 12.91 4.86 14.67
N THR A 542 13.38 5.82 13.86
CA THR A 542 12.61 7.00 13.46
C THR A 542 11.37 6.63 12.65
N VAL A 543 11.50 5.77 11.63
CA VAL A 543 10.38 5.34 10.79
C VAL A 543 9.35 4.53 11.61
N ARG A 544 9.79 3.73 12.57
CA ARG A 544 8.92 3.02 13.52
C ARG A 544 8.19 3.98 14.46
N ALA A 545 8.89 4.99 15.00
CA ALA A 545 8.28 6.01 15.86
C ALA A 545 7.20 6.84 15.13
N LYS A 546 7.34 7.03 13.81
CA LYS A 546 6.31 7.62 12.94
C LYS A 546 5.13 6.68 12.66
N GLY A 547 5.19 5.42 13.09
CA GLY A 547 4.16 4.41 12.85
C GLY A 547 4.14 3.86 11.41
N TRP A 548 5.15 4.15 10.60
CA TRP A 548 5.18 3.75 9.18
C TRP A 548 5.53 2.28 9.00
N ILE A 549 6.41 1.75 9.86
CA ILE A 549 6.77 0.32 9.92
C ILE A 549 6.51 -0.25 11.32
N ARG A 550 6.60 -1.58 11.45
CA ARG A 550 6.44 -2.30 12.74
C ARG A 550 7.77 -2.52 13.46
#